data_AF-A0A4R8PZE0-F1
#
_entry.id   AF-A0A4R8PZE0-F1
#
_cell.length_a   1.000
_cell.length_b   1.000
_cell.length_c   1.000
_cell.angle_alpha   90.00
_cell.angle_beta   90.00
_cell.angle_gamma   90.00
#
_symmetry.space_group_name_H-M   'P 1'
#
loop_
_entity.id
_entity.type
_entity.pdbx_description
1 polymer ?
#
loop_
_entity_poly.entity_id
_entity_poly.type
_entity_poly.pdbx_seq_one_letter_code
_entity_poly.pdbx_strand_id
1 'polypeptide(L)' 'MPAKKSRKSDAVRQRSRHSDIQPGDPIPNRGKRRYRPGTVALREIRKYQSGTELLMRRLPFSRLYQFSQAAEIQ' A
#
# COMPACT_ATOMS: atom_id res chain seq x y z
N MET A 1 2.90 49.11 -32.76
CA MET A 1 3.78 48.35 -31.84
C MET A 1 2.91 47.42 -31.00
N PRO A 2 3.03 46.08 -31.07
CA PRO A 2 2.23 45.20 -30.21
C PRO A 2 2.89 45.01 -28.84
N ALA A 3 2.08 45.11 -27.78
CA ALA A 3 2.49 45.00 -26.38
C ALA A 3 2.91 43.57 -25.99
N LYS A 4 3.92 43.46 -25.12
CA LYS A 4 4.43 42.18 -24.59
C LYS A 4 3.47 41.63 -23.52
N LYS A 5 2.86 40.48 -23.79
CA LYS A 5 2.01 39.72 -22.86
C LYS A 5 2.83 39.23 -21.66
N SER A 6 2.39 39.54 -20.44
CA SER A 6 3.01 39.07 -19.20
C SER A 6 2.99 37.54 -19.15
N ARG A 7 4.18 36.95 -18.96
CA ARG A 7 4.31 35.50 -18.74
C ARG A 7 3.71 35.20 -17.37
N LYS A 8 2.63 34.43 -17.33
CA LYS A 8 2.15 33.80 -16.09
C LYS A 8 3.33 33.05 -15.48
N SER A 9 3.70 33.39 -14.26
CA SER A 9 4.59 32.59 -13.43
C SER A 9 3.84 31.34 -12.97
N ASP A 10 3.63 30.43 -13.91
CA ASP A 10 3.31 29.03 -13.63
C ASP A 10 4.60 28.36 -13.17
N ALA A 11 5.00 28.54 -11.91
CA ALA A 11 6.17 27.85 -11.39
C ALA A 11 6.12 27.60 -9.87
N VAL A 12 6.14 26.30 -9.56
CA VAL A 12 6.45 25.66 -8.28
C VAL A 12 5.33 25.66 -7.23
N ARG A 13 4.44 24.66 -7.36
CA ARG A 13 3.72 24.09 -6.22
C ARG A 13 4.75 23.43 -5.29
N GLN A 14 5.37 24.21 -4.41
CA GLN A 14 6.37 23.74 -3.45
C GLN A 14 5.71 22.68 -2.55
N ARG A 15 6.03 21.40 -2.77
CA ARG A 15 5.73 20.35 -1.79
C ARG A 15 6.81 20.49 -0.71
N SER A 16 6.43 20.89 0.50
CA SER A 16 7.37 20.99 1.63
C SER A 16 8.15 19.69 1.76
N ARG A 17 9.47 19.78 1.68
CA ARG A 17 10.35 18.63 1.94
C ARG A 17 10.30 18.35 3.44
N HIS A 18 10.48 17.09 3.83
CA HIS A 18 10.45 16.74 5.26
C HIS A 18 11.55 17.49 6.05
N SER A 19 12.64 17.87 5.38
CA SER A 19 13.72 18.69 5.93
C SER A 19 13.30 20.10 6.34
N ASP A 20 12.19 20.62 5.82
CA ASP A 20 11.76 22.02 6.01
C ASP A 20 10.74 22.17 7.14
N ILE A 21 10.41 21.08 7.86
CA ILE A 21 9.41 21.06 8.94
C ILE A 21 10.11 21.42 10.26
N GLN A 22 9.69 22.52 10.91
CA GLN A 22 10.23 22.94 12.21
C GLN A 22 9.46 22.30 13.38
N PRO A 23 10.08 22.17 14.56
CA PRO A 23 9.38 21.75 15.78
C PRO A 23 8.25 22.75 16.11
N GLY A 24 7.00 22.26 16.14
CA GLY A 24 5.80 23.10 16.36
C GLY A 24 4.94 23.30 15.10
N ASP A 25 5.46 23.00 13.92
CA ASP A 25 4.65 22.99 12.69
C ASP A 25 3.70 21.78 12.66
N PRO A 26 2.49 21.92 12.07
CA PRO A 26 1.62 20.77 11.85
C PRO A 26 2.29 19.81 10.86
N ILE A 27 2.37 18.53 11.23
CA ILE A 27 2.91 17.50 10.35
C ILE A 27 2.06 17.48 9.07
N PRO A 28 2.67 17.63 7.87
CA PRO A 28 1.92 17.63 6.64
C PRO A 28 1.23 16.27 6.48
N ASN A 29 -0.10 16.27 6.54
CA ASN A 29 -0.93 15.10 6.29
C ASN A 29 -0.91 14.78 4.79
N ARG A 30 0.17 14.13 4.35
CA ARG A 30 0.29 13.60 2.99
C ARG A 30 -0.66 12.42 2.90
N GLY A 31 -1.77 12.60 2.20
CA GLY A 31 -2.75 11.55 1.97
C GLY A 31 -2.08 10.23 1.55
N LYS A 32 -2.60 9.12 2.07
CA LYS A 32 -2.07 7.78 1.78
C LYS A 32 -2.06 7.56 0.26
N ARG A 33 -0.89 7.24 -0.30
CA ARG A 33 -0.77 6.90 -1.72
C ARG A 33 -1.61 5.65 -2.00
N ARG A 34 -2.52 5.75 -2.97
CA ARG A 34 -3.31 4.61 -3.45
C ARG A 34 -2.57 3.95 -4.61
N TYR A 35 -2.41 2.63 -4.53
CA TYR A 35 -1.87 1.83 -5.63
C TYR A 35 -2.91 1.71 -6.76
N ARG A 36 -2.43 1.55 -7.99
CA ARG A 36 -3.29 1.21 -9.12
C ARG A 36 -3.86 -0.21 -8.94
N PRO A 37 -5.06 -0.51 -9.47
CA PRO A 37 -5.57 -1.87 -9.48
C PRO A 37 -4.53 -2.81 -10.12
N GLY A 38 -4.41 -4.02 -9.57
CA GLY A 38 -3.41 -5.00 -10.02
C GLY A 38 -2.01 -4.83 -9.42
N THR A 39 -1.59 -3.64 -8.98
CA THR A 39 -0.23 -3.44 -8.43
C THR A 39 0.01 -4.26 -7.16
N VAL A 40 -0.95 -4.28 -6.24
CA VAL A 40 -0.84 -5.04 -4.99
C VAL A 40 -0.94 -6.54 -5.27
N ALA A 41 -1.86 -6.95 -6.14
CA ALA A 41 -2.04 -8.35 -6.54
C ALA A 41 -0.76 -8.94 -7.15
N LEU A 42 -0.11 -8.24 -8.09
CA LEU A 42 1.16 -8.70 -8.68
C LEU A 42 2.28 -8.84 -7.66
N ARG A 43 2.32 -7.96 -6.64
CA ARG A 43 3.29 -8.04 -5.55
C ARG A 43 3.03 -9.27 -4.67
N GLU A 44 1.77 -9.55 -4.36
CA GLU A 44 1.36 -10.72 -3.57
C GLU A 44 1.63 -12.03 -4.32
N ILE A 45 1.30 -12.12 -5.62
CA ILE A 45 1.60 -13.28 -6.47
C ILE A 45 3.09 -13.59 -6.44
N ARG A 46 3.94 -12.57 -6.67
CA ARG A 46 5.40 -12.75 -6.61
C ARG A 46 5.87 -13.22 -5.23
N LYS A 47 5.32 -12.66 -4.15
CA LYS A 47 5.66 -13.06 -2.77
C LYS A 47 5.35 -14.55 -2.56
N TYR A 48 4.12 -14.99 -2.84
CA TYR A 48 3.68 -16.36 -2.58
C TYR A 48 4.30 -17.40 -3.51
N GLN A 49 4.68 -17.02 -4.74
CA GLN A 49 5.40 -17.92 -5.65
C GLN A 49 6.89 -18.05 -5.29
N SER A 50 7.47 -17.07 -4.61
CA SER A 50 8.88 -17.09 -4.18
C SER A 50 9.13 -17.83 -2.86
N GLY A 51 8.08 -18.04 -2.05
CA GLY A 51 8.17 -18.66 -0.74
C GLY A 51 7.19 -19.83 -0.59
N THR A 52 7.16 -20.42 0.60
CA THR A 52 6.32 -21.60 0.92
C THR A 52 5.50 -21.39 2.20
N GLU A 53 5.21 -20.14 2.55
CA GLU A 53 4.36 -19.80 3.70
C GLU A 53 2.95 -20.37 3.53
N LEU A 54 2.35 -20.84 4.64
CA LEU A 54 0.95 -21.28 4.62
C LEU A 54 0.03 -20.12 4.28
N LEU A 55 -0.82 -20.30 3.26
CA LEU A 55 -1.84 -19.31 2.86
C LEU A 55 -2.98 -19.18 3.88
N MET A 56 -3.11 -20.18 4.76
CA MET A 56 -4.14 -20.25 5.80
C MET A 56 -3.50 -20.38 7.18
N ARG A 57 -4.19 -19.90 8.21
CA ARG A 57 -3.72 -20.04 9.59
C ARG A 57 -3.71 -21.51 10.01
N ARG A 58 -2.65 -21.95 10.69
CA ARG A 58 -2.44 -23.35 11.09
C ARG A 58 -3.53 -23.89 12.04
N LEU A 59 -3.89 -23.14 13.08
CA LEU A 59 -4.85 -23.59 14.10
C LEU A 59 -6.26 -23.90 13.55
N PRO A 60 -6.94 -23.01 12.80
CA PRO A 60 -8.26 -23.33 12.26
C PRO A 60 -8.21 -24.50 11.28
N PHE A 61 -7.15 -24.63 10.48
CA PHE A 61 -6.96 -25.76 9.58
C PHE A 61 -6.78 -27.08 10.35
N SER A 62 -5.96 -27.08 11.41
CA SER A 62 -5.74 -28.24 12.26
C SER A 62 -7.04 -28.73 12.91
N ARG A 63 -7.93 -27.82 13.33
CA ARG A 63 -9.22 -28.18 13.93
C ARG A 63 -10.15 -28.83 12.91
N LEU A 64 -10.21 -28.28 11.69
CA LEU A 64 -11.01 -28.83 10.61
C LEU A 64 -10.55 -30.24 10.22
N TYR A 65 -9.25 -30.45 10.09
CA TYR A 65 -8.68 -31.77 9.81
C TYR A 65 -9.04 -32.80 10.89
N GLN A 66 -8.91 -32.43 12.16
CA GLN A 66 -9.30 -33.32 13.26
C GLN A 66 -10.79 -33.65 13.23
N PHE A 67 -11.63 -32.65 12.95
CA PHE A 67 -13.07 -32.84 12.84
C PHE A 67 -13.46 -33.79 11.70
N SER A 68 -12.86 -33.63 10.51
CA SER A 68 -13.16 -34.51 9.37
C SER A 68 -12.70 -35.95 9.61
N GLN A 69 -11.50 -36.16 10.15
CA GLN A 69 -11.00 -37.52 10.42
C GLN A 69 -11.77 -38.24 11.51
N ALA A 70 -12.26 -37.52 12.53
CA ALA A 70 -13.08 -38.12 13.58
C ALA A 70 -14.45 -38.58 13.07
N ALA A 71 -14.99 -37.93 12.02
CA ALA A 71 -16.28 -38.29 11.43
C ALA A 71 -16.21 -39.50 10.47
N GLU A 72 -15.01 -39.95 10.10
CA GLU A 72 -14.78 -41.05 9.14
C GLU A 72 -14.55 -42.41 9.84
N ILE A 73 -14.51 -42.44 11.18
CA ILE A 73 -14.24 -43.64 12.00
C ILE A 73 -15.53 -44.18 12.68
N GLN A 74 -16.70 -43.99 12.07
CA GLN A 74 -17.96 -44.63 12.48
C GLN A 74 -18.60 -45.37 11.31
#